data_AF-A0A182QTG9-F1
#
_entry.id   AF-A0A182QTG9-F1
#
_cell.length_a   1.000
_cell.length_b   1.000
_cell.length_c   1.000
_cell.angle_alpha   90.00
_cell.angle_beta   90.00
_cell.angle_gamma   90.00
#
_symmetry.space_group_name_H-M   'P 1'
#
loop_
_entity.id
_entity.type
_entity.pdbx_description
1 polymer ?
#
loop_
_entity_poly.entity_id
_entity_poly.type
_entity_poly.pdbx_seq_one_letter_code
_entity_poly.pdbx_strand_id
1 'polypeptide(L)'
;MTLTPQPMPSQPYKVVPIHKHRELMDQCIALINSEWPRSYTARLWSLESSKETLPTSFVLTTNVKNETVVLAHAKLSPIPADREAVFVESVVVARERRGQGIGRLLMQEVETHCFRTLGLQKIYLSTIDQQAFYAKLGYQLCSAINIFGSRPTLNKSTKKTWMFKSATW
;
A
#
# COMPACT_ATOMS: atom_id res chain seq x y z
N MET A 1 21.51 -21.36 -6.14
CA MET A 1 20.06 -21.08 -6.31
C MET A 1 19.46 -20.97 -4.92
N THR A 2 19.25 -19.75 -4.43
CA THR A 2 18.69 -19.52 -3.08
C THR A 2 17.17 -19.60 -3.16
N LEU A 3 16.61 -20.68 -2.64
CA LEU A 3 15.17 -20.86 -2.48
C LEU A 3 14.65 -19.73 -1.59
N THR A 4 13.85 -18.84 -2.17
CA THR A 4 13.07 -17.85 -1.40
C THR A 4 12.18 -18.60 -0.42
N PRO A 5 12.09 -18.20 0.86
CA PRO A 5 11.16 -18.81 1.80
C PRO A 5 9.76 -18.64 1.25
N GLN A 6 9.15 -19.75 0.82
CA GLN A 6 7.73 -19.75 0.52
C GLN A 6 6.97 -19.49 1.83
N PRO A 7 5.89 -18.70 1.79
CA PRO A 7 5.05 -18.50 2.96
C PRO A 7 4.60 -19.86 3.51
N MET A 8 4.76 -20.06 4.83
CA MET A 8 4.37 -21.32 5.48
C MET A 8 2.90 -21.66 5.17
N PRO A 9 2.54 -22.91 4.87
CA PRO A 9 1.27 -23.24 4.22
C PRO A 9 0.01 -23.23 5.10
N SER A 10 0.03 -22.76 6.35
CA SER A 10 -1.04 -23.07 7.30
C SER A 10 -1.86 -21.89 7.83
N GLN A 11 -1.70 -20.68 7.30
CA GLN A 11 -2.48 -19.53 7.76
C GLN A 11 -3.05 -18.74 6.58
N PRO A 12 -4.39 -18.65 6.44
CA PRO A 12 -4.99 -17.92 5.34
C PRO A 12 -4.75 -16.42 5.54
N TYR A 13 -3.87 -15.86 4.70
CA TYR A 13 -3.74 -14.42 4.59
C TYR A 13 -4.98 -13.84 3.93
N LYS A 14 -5.46 -12.70 4.44
CA LYS A 14 -6.58 -11.96 3.85
C LYS A 14 -6.21 -10.49 3.72
N VAL A 15 -6.55 -9.88 2.59
CA VAL A 15 -6.45 -8.43 2.42
C VAL A 15 -7.85 -7.85 2.59
N VAL A 16 -8.01 -6.94 3.55
CA VAL A 16 -9.30 -6.36 3.89
C VAL A 16 -9.22 -4.84 3.99
N PRO A 17 -10.29 -4.11 3.62
CA PRO A 17 -10.33 -2.66 3.76
C PRO A 17 -10.54 -2.26 5.23
N ILE A 18 -9.71 -1.35 5.75
CA ILE A 18 -9.71 -1.00 7.19
C ILE A 18 -11.03 -0.39 7.67
N HIS A 19 -11.78 0.28 6.79
CA HIS A 19 -13.05 0.92 7.15
C HIS A 19 -14.18 -0.10 7.45
N LYS A 20 -14.02 -1.37 7.04
CA LYS A 20 -14.92 -2.48 7.41
C LYS A 20 -14.44 -3.24 8.66
N HIS A 21 -13.26 -2.90 9.17
CA HIS A 21 -12.55 -3.63 10.23
C HIS A 21 -11.93 -2.65 11.24
N ARG A 22 -12.78 -1.85 11.90
CA ARG A 22 -12.33 -0.81 12.83
C ARG A 22 -11.54 -1.37 14.02
N GLU A 23 -11.82 -2.60 14.41
CA GLU A 23 -11.10 -3.35 15.43
C GLU A 23 -9.60 -3.55 15.12
N LEU A 24 -9.20 -3.42 13.85
CA LEU A 24 -7.81 -3.55 13.41
C LEU A 24 -7.05 -2.21 13.37
N MET A 25 -7.71 -1.08 13.64
CA MET A 25 -7.10 0.24 13.50
C MET A 25 -5.88 0.43 14.40
N ASP A 26 -5.96 0.06 15.67
CA ASP A 26 -4.84 0.24 16.61
C ASP A 26 -3.61 -0.57 16.21
N GLN A 27 -3.80 -1.82 15.79
CA GLN A 27 -2.71 -2.66 15.27
C GLN A 27 -2.09 -2.04 14.01
N CYS A 28 -2.92 -1.53 13.10
CA CYS A 28 -2.46 -0.87 11.89
C CYS A 28 -1.69 0.44 12.19
N ILE A 29 -2.16 1.24 13.16
CA ILE A 29 -1.49 2.47 13.61
C ILE A 29 -0.10 2.13 14.16
N ALA A 30 -0.02 1.12 15.03
CA ALA A 30 1.23 0.65 15.59
C ALA A 30 2.21 0.18 14.50
N LEU A 31 1.72 -0.61 13.53
CA LEU A 31 2.51 -1.08 12.39
C LEU A 31 3.09 0.09 11.58
N ILE A 32 2.27 1.05 11.16
CA ILE A 32 2.76 2.17 10.34
C ILE A 32 3.74 3.05 11.13
N ASN A 33 3.49 3.27 12.42
CA ASN A 33 4.37 4.07 13.28
C ASN A 33 5.70 3.38 13.59
N SER A 34 5.76 2.04 13.53
CA SER A 34 7.03 1.31 13.67
C SER A 34 8.03 1.62 12.55
N GLU A 35 7.53 2.00 11.36
CA GLU A 35 8.36 2.38 10.20
C GLU A 35 8.54 3.90 10.10
N TRP A 36 7.46 4.65 10.30
CA TRP A 36 7.46 6.12 10.18
C TRP A 36 6.76 6.75 11.40
N PRO A 37 7.47 7.10 12.47
CA PRO A 37 6.85 7.64 13.68
C PRO A 37 6.07 8.94 13.43
N ARG A 38 4.80 8.97 13.84
CA ARG A 38 3.90 10.15 13.89
C ARG A 38 2.95 10.01 15.09
N SER A 39 2.23 11.08 15.42
CA SER A 39 1.21 11.02 16.48
C SER A 39 0.12 9.99 16.14
N TYR A 40 -0.40 9.34 17.18
CA TYR A 40 -1.52 8.40 17.05
C TYR A 40 -2.70 9.03 16.32
N THR A 41 -3.12 10.24 16.72
CA THR A 41 -4.23 10.97 16.11
C THR A 41 -4.05 11.21 14.61
N ALA A 42 -2.81 11.52 14.16
CA ALA A 42 -2.55 11.70 12.73
C ALA A 42 -2.70 10.39 11.93
N ARG A 43 -2.33 9.25 12.54
CA ARG A 43 -2.54 7.93 11.94
C ARG A 43 -4.01 7.54 11.93
N LEU A 44 -4.71 7.76 13.05
CA LEU A 44 -6.14 7.49 13.16
C LEU A 44 -6.92 8.26 12.09
N TRP A 45 -6.73 9.58 11.97
CA TRP A 45 -7.41 10.38 10.94
C TRP A 45 -7.12 9.90 9.52
N SER A 46 -5.88 9.45 9.24
CA SER A 46 -5.56 8.88 7.94
C SER A 46 -6.32 7.58 7.67
N LEU A 47 -6.48 6.70 8.67
CA LEU A 47 -7.22 5.44 8.51
C LEU A 47 -8.74 5.67 8.47
N GLU A 48 -9.26 6.60 9.27
CA GLU A 48 -10.68 6.98 9.28
C GLU A 48 -11.14 7.63 7.98
N SER A 49 -10.21 8.20 7.20
CA SER A 49 -10.54 8.70 5.85
C SER A 49 -10.86 7.58 4.84
N SER A 50 -10.57 6.32 5.18
CA SER A 50 -10.81 5.18 4.30
C SER A 50 -12.31 4.97 4.03
N LYS A 51 -12.65 4.67 2.78
CA LYS A 51 -14.01 4.33 2.34
C LYS A 51 -14.00 3.37 1.13
N GLU A 52 -15.18 2.99 0.63
CA GLU A 52 -15.35 2.10 -0.53
C GLU A 52 -14.77 2.67 -1.83
N THR A 53 -14.68 4.00 -1.91
CA THR A 53 -14.00 4.75 -2.99
C THR A 53 -12.67 5.31 -2.46
N LEU A 54 -12.05 6.26 -3.15
CA LEU A 54 -10.78 6.84 -2.72
C LEU A 54 -10.95 7.97 -1.69
N PRO A 55 -10.15 8.02 -0.60
CA PRO A 55 -9.05 7.12 -0.30
C PRO A 55 -9.51 5.79 0.34
N THR A 56 -8.70 4.73 0.16
CA THR A 56 -8.96 3.39 0.72
C THR A 56 -7.69 2.85 1.36
N SER A 57 -7.73 2.46 2.62
CA SER A 57 -6.62 1.77 3.29
C SER A 57 -6.91 0.27 3.37
N PHE A 58 -5.96 -0.53 2.92
CA PHE A 58 -5.99 -1.99 3.00
C PHE A 58 -5.01 -2.48 4.06
N VAL A 59 -5.40 -3.53 4.76
CA VAL A 59 -4.53 -4.28 5.65
C VAL A 59 -4.51 -5.75 5.24
N LEU A 60 -3.32 -6.35 5.26
CA LEU A 60 -3.17 -7.80 5.13
C LEU A 60 -3.14 -8.40 6.52
N THR A 61 -4.02 -9.35 6.79
CA THR A 61 -4.19 -10.01 8.08
C THR A 61 -3.91 -11.50 8.01
N THR A 62 -3.67 -12.09 9.18
CA THR A 62 -3.67 -13.55 9.39
C THR A 62 -4.39 -13.85 10.71
N ASN A 63 -4.73 -15.12 10.94
CA ASN A 63 -5.27 -15.57 12.22
C ASN A 63 -4.20 -16.30 13.04
N VAL A 64 -3.91 -15.82 14.25
CA VAL A 64 -3.00 -16.45 15.22
C VAL A 64 -3.79 -16.74 16.48
N LYS A 65 -3.90 -18.02 16.89
CA LYS A 65 -4.61 -18.43 18.13
C LYS A 65 -6.01 -17.81 18.27
N ASN A 66 -6.80 -17.81 17.19
CA ASN A 66 -8.14 -17.20 17.07
C ASN A 66 -8.18 -15.66 17.13
N GLU A 67 -7.04 -14.97 17.05
CA GLU A 67 -6.98 -13.51 16.93
C GLU A 67 -6.55 -13.09 15.53
N THR A 68 -7.20 -12.06 14.99
CA THR A 68 -6.80 -11.46 13.71
C THR A 68 -5.67 -10.46 13.93
N VAL A 69 -4.55 -10.70 13.25
CA VAL A 69 -3.32 -9.90 13.37
C VAL A 69 -3.03 -9.18 12.06
N VAL A 70 -2.75 -7.87 12.13
CA VAL A 70 -2.33 -7.05 10.98
C VAL A 70 -0.84 -7.26 10.70
N LEU A 71 -0.51 -7.61 9.45
CA LEU A 71 0.86 -7.89 9.01
C LEU A 71 1.41 -6.87 8.02
N ALA A 72 0.54 -6.21 7.26
CA ALA A 72 0.93 -5.22 6.27
C ALA A 72 -0.19 -4.20 6.05
N HIS A 73 0.17 -3.02 5.54
CA HIS A 73 -0.76 -1.94 5.20
C HIS A 73 -0.37 -1.30 3.87
N ALA A 74 -1.35 -0.86 3.10
CA ALA A 74 -1.18 0.06 1.97
C ALA A 74 -2.38 1.02 1.90
N LYS A 75 -2.14 2.28 1.51
CA LYS A 75 -3.19 3.28 1.30
C LYS A 75 -3.26 3.69 -0.15
N LEU A 76 -4.48 3.73 -0.68
CA LEU A 76 -4.86 4.32 -1.94
C LEU A 76 -5.33 5.75 -1.72
N SER A 77 -4.73 6.70 -2.42
CA SER A 77 -5.09 8.11 -2.37
C SER A 77 -5.43 8.64 -3.77
N PRO A 78 -6.50 9.44 -3.91
CA PRO A 78 -6.89 9.98 -5.20
C PRO A 78 -5.85 10.98 -5.72
N ILE A 79 -5.72 11.06 -7.05
CA ILE A 79 -4.92 12.08 -7.72
C ILE A 79 -5.91 13.08 -8.35
N PRO A 80 -6.10 14.30 -7.78
CA PRO A 80 -7.14 15.22 -8.26
C PRO A 80 -7.04 15.59 -9.75
N ALA A 81 -5.83 15.59 -10.30
CA ALA A 81 -5.56 15.92 -11.69
C ALA A 81 -5.70 14.74 -12.67
N ASP A 82 -5.82 13.50 -12.18
CA ASP A 82 -5.91 12.29 -13.00
C ASP A 82 -6.90 11.30 -12.37
N ARG A 83 -8.14 11.29 -12.89
CA ARG A 83 -9.23 10.45 -12.37
C ARG A 83 -9.10 8.97 -12.75
N GLU A 84 -8.23 8.65 -13.69
CA GLU A 84 -7.95 7.27 -14.12
C GLU A 84 -6.77 6.67 -13.36
N ALA A 85 -6.16 7.44 -12.45
CA ALA A 85 -5.01 7.02 -11.69
C ALA A 85 -5.20 7.13 -10.17
N VAL A 86 -4.38 6.38 -9.44
CA VAL A 86 -4.31 6.41 -7.97
C VAL A 86 -2.87 6.45 -7.50
N PHE A 87 -2.66 7.06 -6.34
CA PHE A 87 -1.38 7.02 -5.66
C PHE A 87 -1.41 5.99 -4.52
N VAL A 88 -0.52 5.00 -4.59
CA VAL A 88 -0.28 4.05 -3.50
C VAL A 88 0.78 4.61 -2.57
N GLU A 89 0.44 4.71 -1.28
CA GLU A 89 1.32 5.24 -0.25
C GLU A 89 1.29 4.43 1.05
N SER A 90 2.25 4.71 1.94
CA SER A 90 2.37 4.08 3.25
C SER A 90 2.36 2.55 3.20
N VAL A 91 2.99 1.96 2.17
CA VAL A 91 3.13 0.51 2.00
C VAL A 91 4.15 -0.02 2.99
N VAL A 92 3.72 -0.83 3.95
CA VAL A 92 4.58 -1.36 5.02
C VAL A 92 4.23 -2.81 5.32
N VAL A 93 5.25 -3.60 5.62
CA VAL A 93 5.13 -4.97 6.13
C VAL A 93 5.82 -5.02 7.49
N ALA A 94 5.20 -5.70 8.46
CA ALA A 94 5.76 -5.96 9.77
C ALA A 94 7.18 -6.53 9.63
N ARG A 95 8.13 -5.97 10.40
CA ARG A 95 9.57 -6.13 10.14
C ARG A 95 10.01 -7.60 10.17
N GLU A 96 9.53 -8.33 11.16
CA GLU A 96 9.72 -9.76 11.39
C GLU A 96 9.04 -10.65 10.34
N ARG A 97 8.17 -10.08 9.52
CA ARG A 97 7.44 -10.78 8.45
C ARG A 97 7.94 -10.43 7.04
N ARG A 98 8.97 -9.58 6.92
CA ARG A 98 9.60 -9.24 5.63
C ARG A 98 10.31 -10.46 5.03
N GLY A 99 10.45 -10.46 3.70
CA GLY A 99 11.09 -11.56 2.96
C GLY A 99 10.21 -12.81 2.78
N GLN A 100 8.99 -12.83 3.31
CA GLN A 100 8.07 -13.98 3.27
C GLN A 100 6.98 -13.85 2.18
N GLY A 101 7.14 -12.93 1.22
CA GLY A 101 6.16 -12.70 0.14
C GLY A 101 4.93 -11.85 0.53
N ILE A 102 4.75 -11.45 1.79
CA ILE A 102 3.57 -10.69 2.27
C ILE A 102 3.37 -9.37 1.52
N GLY A 103 4.45 -8.61 1.27
CA GLY A 103 4.34 -7.36 0.51
C GLY A 103 3.88 -7.58 -0.94
N ARG A 104 4.30 -8.68 -1.57
CA ARG A 104 3.83 -9.05 -2.91
C ARG A 104 2.34 -9.37 -2.88
N LEU A 105 1.90 -10.17 -1.92
CA LEU A 105 0.48 -10.54 -1.78
C LEU A 105 -0.40 -9.30 -1.55
N LEU A 106 0.01 -8.40 -0.64
CA LEU A 106 -0.69 -7.13 -0.42
C LEU A 106 -0.80 -6.31 -1.71
N MET A 107 0.31 -6.10 -2.42
CA MET A 107 0.30 -5.29 -3.64
C MET A 107 -0.51 -5.93 -4.77
N GLN A 108 -0.51 -7.25 -4.92
CA GLN A 108 -1.34 -7.94 -5.93
C GLN A 108 -2.84 -7.74 -5.69
N GLU A 109 -3.30 -7.82 -4.45
CA GLU A 109 -4.69 -7.54 -4.09
C GLU A 109 -5.05 -6.06 -4.28
N VAL A 110 -4.14 -5.15 -3.90
CA VAL A 110 -4.31 -3.70 -4.12
C VAL A 110 -4.40 -3.38 -5.62
N GLU A 111 -3.49 -3.92 -6.43
CA GLU A 111 -3.48 -3.75 -7.89
C GLU A 111 -4.77 -4.30 -8.51
N THR A 112 -5.21 -5.49 -8.08
CA THR A 112 -6.47 -6.10 -8.54
C THR A 112 -7.65 -5.21 -8.20
N HIS A 113 -7.72 -4.68 -6.97
CA HIS A 113 -8.78 -3.76 -6.58
C HIS A 113 -8.77 -2.48 -7.44
N CYS A 114 -7.60 -1.86 -7.65
CA CYS A 114 -7.48 -0.66 -8.48
C CYS A 114 -7.96 -0.89 -9.92
N PHE A 115 -7.47 -1.95 -10.58
CA PHE A 115 -7.77 -2.18 -11.99
C PHE A 115 -9.15 -2.81 -12.22
N ARG A 116 -9.54 -3.80 -11.39
CA ARG A 116 -10.77 -4.58 -11.63
C ARG A 116 -11.99 -4.03 -10.89
N THR A 117 -11.81 -3.47 -9.69
CA THR A 117 -12.94 -2.96 -8.90
C THR A 117 -13.17 -1.47 -9.14
N LEU A 118 -12.12 -0.66 -9.12
CA LEU A 118 -12.22 0.79 -9.33
C LEU A 118 -12.15 1.20 -10.82
N GLY A 119 -11.75 0.28 -11.71
CA GLY A 119 -11.66 0.56 -13.15
C GLY A 119 -10.57 1.59 -13.51
N LEU A 120 -9.56 1.74 -12.65
CA LEU A 120 -8.44 2.66 -12.89
C LEU A 120 -7.51 2.10 -13.96
N GLN A 121 -6.80 2.98 -14.65
CA GLN A 121 -5.84 2.61 -15.69
C GLN A 121 -4.40 2.62 -15.20
N LYS A 122 -4.12 3.31 -14.08
CA LYS A 122 -2.75 3.51 -13.62
C LYS A 122 -2.60 3.60 -12.11
N ILE A 123 -1.51 3.04 -11.60
CA ILE A 123 -1.10 3.16 -10.21
C ILE A 123 0.26 3.85 -10.17
N TYR A 124 0.35 4.93 -9.41
CA TYR A 124 1.60 5.63 -9.12
C TYR A 124 2.06 5.35 -7.69
N LEU A 125 3.37 5.39 -7.47
CA LEU A 125 3.97 5.41 -6.15
C LEU A 125 5.31 6.14 -6.17
N SER A 126 5.81 6.45 -4.98
CA SER A 126 7.18 6.94 -4.80
C SER A 126 7.86 6.13 -3.71
N THR A 127 9.15 5.87 -3.86
CA THR A 127 9.97 5.17 -2.86
C THR A 127 11.34 5.81 -2.75
N ILE A 128 12.01 5.62 -1.60
CA ILE A 128 13.38 6.10 -1.40
C ILE A 128 14.38 4.99 -1.76
N ASP A 129 14.08 3.74 -1.38
CA ASP A 129 15.02 2.62 -1.41
C ASP A 129 14.40 1.29 -1.88
N GLN A 130 13.07 1.20 -2.04
CA GLN A 130 12.37 -0.05 -2.37
C GLN A 130 12.06 -0.21 -3.87
N GLN A 131 12.74 0.52 -4.76
CA GLN A 131 12.49 0.47 -6.22
C GLN A 131 12.66 -0.94 -6.81
N ALA A 132 13.62 -1.72 -6.31
CA ALA A 132 13.85 -3.09 -6.75
C ALA A 132 12.68 -4.03 -6.39
N PHE A 133 11.98 -3.78 -5.30
CA PHE A 133 10.77 -4.52 -4.94
C PHE A 133 9.65 -4.23 -5.93
N TYR A 134 9.36 -2.96 -6.21
CA TYR A 134 8.30 -2.57 -7.14
C TYR A 134 8.61 -2.97 -8.59
N ALA A 135 9.88 -2.90 -9.01
CA ALA A 135 10.31 -3.39 -10.33
C ALA A 135 9.98 -4.89 -10.53
N LYS A 136 10.15 -5.73 -9.50
CA LYS A 136 9.75 -7.15 -9.52
C LYS A 136 8.24 -7.38 -9.60
N LEU A 137 7.43 -6.35 -9.32
CA LEU A 137 5.98 -6.35 -9.49
C LEU A 137 5.54 -5.74 -10.83
N GLY A 138 6.49 -5.33 -11.68
CA GLY A 138 6.21 -4.75 -13.00
C GLY A 138 6.02 -3.23 -12.99
N TYR A 139 6.37 -2.54 -11.90
CA TYR A 139 6.41 -1.08 -11.91
C TYR A 139 7.62 -0.57 -12.69
N GLN A 140 7.42 0.52 -13.43
CA GLN A 140 8.42 1.19 -14.25
C GLN A 140 8.71 2.58 -13.70
N LEU A 141 9.92 3.09 -13.94
CA LEU A 141 10.31 4.44 -13.55
C LEU A 141 9.47 5.49 -14.30
N CYS A 142 9.13 6.59 -13.65
CA CYS A 142 8.52 7.76 -14.30
C CYS A 142 9.01 9.08 -13.71
N SER A 143 8.62 10.18 -14.34
CA SER A 143 8.76 11.52 -13.78
C SER A 143 7.93 11.68 -12.51
N ALA A 144 8.34 12.60 -11.64
CA ALA A 144 7.57 12.97 -10.46
C ALA A 144 6.19 13.52 -10.85
N ILE A 145 5.16 13.18 -10.08
CA ILE A 145 3.79 13.68 -10.26
C ILE A 145 3.34 14.52 -9.07
N ASN A 146 2.32 15.37 -9.27
CA ASN A 146 1.65 16.07 -8.19
C ASN A 146 0.39 15.29 -7.74
N ILE A 147 0.36 14.90 -6.47
CA ILE A 147 -0.75 14.14 -5.88
C ILE A 147 -1.78 15.02 -5.13
N PHE A 148 -1.49 16.31 -4.91
CA PHE A 148 -2.31 17.19 -4.06
C PHE A 148 -3.04 18.31 -4.80
N GLY A 149 -2.83 18.48 -6.12
CA GLY A 149 -3.53 19.52 -6.88
C GLY A 149 -3.16 19.59 -8.35
N SER A 150 -3.89 20.44 -9.08
CA SER A 150 -3.74 20.67 -10.52
C SER A 150 -2.67 21.70 -10.90
N ARG A 151 -2.12 22.43 -9.92
CA ARG A 151 -0.97 23.31 -10.16
C ARG A 151 0.32 22.49 -10.16
N PRO A 152 1.19 22.60 -11.17
CA PRO A 152 2.48 21.92 -11.16
C PRO A 152 3.31 22.45 -9.98
N THR A 153 3.42 21.68 -8.92
CA THR A 153 4.42 21.92 -7.89
C THR A 153 5.70 21.24 -8.36
N LEU A 154 6.76 22.03 -8.54
CA LEU A 154 8.07 21.46 -8.85
C LEU A 154 8.47 20.59 -7.65
N ASN A 155 8.44 19.28 -7.82
CA ASN A 155 8.89 18.38 -6.79
C ASN A 155 10.41 18.48 -6.67
N LYS A 156 10.88 19.29 -5.72
CA LYS A 156 12.31 19.50 -5.44
C LYS A 156 12.95 18.32 -4.66
N SER A 157 12.17 17.31 -4.28
CA SER A 157 12.71 16.16 -3.54
C SER A 157 13.42 15.21 -4.50
N THR A 158 14.74 15.31 -4.56
CA THR A 158 15.63 14.44 -5.36
C THR A 158 15.79 13.03 -4.78
N LYS A 159 15.29 12.78 -3.56
CA LYS A 159 15.47 11.51 -2.85
C LYS A 159 14.45 10.42 -3.22
N LYS A 160 13.37 10.78 -3.92
CA LYS A 160 12.28 9.85 -4.24
C LYS A 160 12.39 9.38 -5.68
N THR A 161 12.45 8.06 -5.85
CA THR A 161 12.21 7.39 -7.12
C THR A 161 10.71 7.25 -7.34
N TRP A 162 10.22 7.77 -8.47
CA TRP A 162 8.82 7.68 -8.85
C TRP A 162 8.62 6.52 -9.82
N MET A 163 7.55 5.77 -9.59
CA MET A 163 7.24 4.60 -10.40
C MET A 163 5.74 4.53 -10.69
N PHE A 164 5.40 3.86 -11.78
CA PHE A 164 4.02 3.60 -12.14
C PHE A 164 3.83 2.17 -12.69
N LYS A 165 2.58 1.71 -12.68
CA LYS A 165 2.14 0.50 -13.36
C LYS A 165 0.81 0.77 -14.04
N SER A 166 0.70 0.38 -15.30
CA SER A 166 -0.56 0.48 -16.06
C SER A 166 -1.35 -0.83 -15.98
N ALA A 167 -2.66 -0.73 -16.16
CA ALA A 167 -3.51 -1.89 -16.32
C ALA A 167 -3.08 -2.70 -17.55
N THR A 168 -3.05 -4.02 -17.40
CA THR A 168 -2.86 -4.98 -18.49
C THR A 168 -4.16 -5.75 -18.63
N TRP A 169 -4.91 -5.46 -19.70
CA TRP A 169 -6.20 -6.06 -19.98
C TRP A 169 -6.04 -7.36 -20.73
#